data_AF-A0A5J4YLQ3-F1
#
_entry.id   AF-A0A5J4YLQ3-F1
#
_cell.length_a   1.000
_cell.length_b   1.000
_cell.length_c   1.000
_cell.angle_alpha   90.00
_cell.angle_beta   90.00
_cell.angle_gamma   90.00
#
_symmetry.space_group_name_H-M   'P 1'
#
loop_
_entity.id
_entity.type
_entity.pdbx_description
1 polymer ?
#
loop_
_entity_poly.entity_id
_entity_poly.type
_entity_poly.pdbx_seq_one_letter_code
_entity_poly.pdbx_strand_id
1 'polypeptide(L)'
;MRAVGAFVGTGVGAAGYGKDVEVGGRAACRLDGLVAARAPRRVALRMQEQEDQASPSGEEWKGFGEPPKTREKSKGQLEREAAAQKYEKMQSSGMPEYNVWIRPQDDKNWYPVGSLAVDRSSKIEEAIYENEDALLKGAFRLFPKLQKAGPLEYGFQLKEFPDEPVRLAEKPSASSNMFKDFFDKLLSPLNLDNK
;
A
#
# COMPACT_ATOMS: atom_id res chain seq x y z
N MET A 1 11.67 59.95 2.43
CA MET A 1 12.92 59.75 1.66
C MET A 1 14.00 59.28 2.62
N ARG A 2 14.84 58.32 2.20
CA ARG A 2 15.79 57.47 2.98
C ARG A 2 15.15 56.16 3.47
N ALA A 3 15.70 54.97 3.26
CA ALA A 3 16.88 54.55 2.49
C ALA A 3 16.67 53.08 2.07
N VAL A 4 17.07 52.77 0.84
CA VAL A 4 17.10 51.42 0.25
C VAL A 4 18.34 50.71 0.79
N GLY A 5 18.16 49.56 1.44
CA GLY A 5 19.26 48.69 1.87
C GLY A 5 19.25 47.40 1.05
N ALA A 6 20.10 47.34 0.03
CA ALA A 6 20.38 46.14 -0.73
C ALA A 6 21.31 45.21 0.07
N PHE A 7 20.92 43.94 0.23
CA PHE A 7 21.81 42.90 0.72
C PHE A 7 22.07 41.92 -0.44
N VAL A 8 23.26 42.08 -1.03
CA VAL A 8 23.86 41.13 -1.98
C VAL A 8 24.73 40.19 -1.14
N GLY A 9 24.42 38.91 -1.19
CA GLY A 9 25.18 37.85 -0.52
C GLY A 9 25.41 36.68 -1.46
N THR A 10 26.44 36.81 -2.29
CA THR A 10 27.04 35.75 -3.12
C THR A 10 27.73 34.73 -2.21
N GLY A 11 27.49 33.43 -2.42
CA GLY A 11 28.13 32.36 -1.64
C GLY A 11 28.20 31.05 -2.41
N VAL A 12 29.23 30.93 -3.24
CA VAL A 12 29.67 29.73 -3.96
C VAL A 12 30.27 28.72 -2.98
N GLY A 13 29.99 27.43 -3.15
CA GLY A 13 30.59 26.37 -2.34
C GLY A 13 30.39 24.98 -2.93
N ALA A 14 31.05 24.70 -4.04
CA ALA A 14 31.25 23.35 -4.57
C ALA A 14 32.33 22.63 -3.75
N ALA A 15 32.07 21.39 -3.33
CA ALA A 15 33.10 20.43 -2.97
C ALA A 15 32.57 19.02 -3.25
N GLY A 16 32.95 18.49 -4.41
CA GLY A 16 32.77 17.08 -4.75
C GLY A 16 33.66 16.20 -3.86
N TYR A 17 33.13 15.04 -3.50
CA TYR A 17 33.91 13.92 -2.99
C TYR A 17 33.70 12.75 -3.94
N GLY A 18 34.59 12.67 -4.94
CA GLY A 18 34.96 11.42 -5.57
C GLY A 18 36.21 10.91 -4.87
N LYS A 19 36.17 9.67 -4.39
CA LYS A 19 37.37 8.85 -4.22
C LYS A 19 37.08 7.44 -4.63
N ASP A 20 37.63 7.14 -5.80
CA ASP A 20 37.91 5.84 -6.35
C ASP A 20 38.72 5.01 -5.34
N VAL A 21 38.31 3.75 -5.15
CA VAL A 21 39.21 2.70 -4.67
C VAL A 21 39.24 1.64 -5.76
N GLU A 22 40.37 1.63 -6.43
CA GLU A 22 40.70 0.74 -7.52
C GLU A 22 41.66 -0.36 -7.01
N VAL A 23 41.56 -1.53 -7.64
CA VAL A 23 42.59 -2.58 -7.80
C VAL A 23 42.81 -3.61 -6.67
N GLY A 24 42.51 -4.88 -7.00
CA GLY A 24 43.52 -5.93 -6.83
C GLY A 24 43.02 -7.36 -6.56
N GLY A 25 43.26 -8.26 -7.53
CA GLY A 25 43.51 -9.69 -7.26
C GLY A 25 42.43 -10.66 -7.74
N ARG A 26 42.43 -11.06 -9.02
CA ARG A 26 43.04 -12.33 -9.49
C ARG A 26 42.62 -13.59 -8.71
N ALA A 27 41.64 -14.30 -9.24
CA ALA A 27 41.71 -15.76 -9.39
C ALA A 27 40.83 -16.19 -10.57
N ALA A 28 41.45 -16.26 -11.74
CA ALA A 28 40.91 -16.99 -12.87
C ALA A 28 41.14 -18.48 -12.64
N CYS A 29 40.07 -19.23 -12.39
CA CYS A 29 40.09 -20.69 -12.60
C CYS A 29 39.76 -20.93 -14.08
N ARG A 30 40.78 -21.36 -14.81
CA ARG A 30 40.75 -21.78 -16.21
C ARG A 30 40.02 -23.13 -16.35
N LEU A 31 39.30 -23.23 -17.46
CA LEU A 31 39.19 -24.35 -18.41
C LEU A 31 38.89 -25.76 -17.88
N ASP A 32 37.75 -26.29 -18.33
CA ASP A 32 37.59 -27.54 -19.10
C ASP A 32 36.09 -27.93 -18.98
N GLY A 33 35.25 -27.82 -20.01
CA GLY A 33 35.38 -28.60 -21.23
C GLY A 33 34.68 -29.95 -21.05
N LEU A 34 33.34 -30.00 -21.07
CA LEU A 34 32.60 -31.18 -21.57
C LEU A 34 31.11 -30.88 -21.77
N VAL A 35 30.75 -30.88 -23.06
CA VAL A 35 29.41 -31.01 -23.61
C VAL A 35 28.77 -32.30 -23.10
N ALA A 36 27.67 -32.18 -22.38
CA ALA A 36 26.74 -33.28 -22.18
C ALA A 36 25.34 -32.81 -22.62
N ALA A 37 25.02 -33.08 -23.88
CA ALA A 37 23.66 -33.04 -24.40
C ALA A 37 22.81 -34.03 -23.60
N ARG A 38 22.01 -33.53 -22.65
CA ARG A 38 20.91 -34.29 -22.05
C ARG A 38 19.63 -33.94 -22.81
N ALA A 39 19.20 -34.90 -23.60
CA ALA A 39 17.93 -34.90 -24.32
C ALA A 39 16.74 -34.55 -23.39
N PRO A 40 15.67 -33.94 -23.93
CA PRO A 40 14.48 -33.61 -23.17
C PRO A 40 13.81 -34.89 -22.68
N ARG A 41 13.71 -35.06 -21.37
CA ARG A 41 12.73 -35.97 -20.79
C ARG A 41 11.35 -35.41 -21.15
N ARG A 42 10.78 -35.96 -22.21
CA ARG A 42 9.37 -35.92 -22.57
C ARG A 42 8.58 -36.54 -21.41
N VAL A 43 8.36 -35.75 -20.36
CA VAL A 43 7.37 -36.09 -19.32
C VAL A 43 6.04 -35.71 -19.93
N ALA A 44 5.25 -36.75 -20.19
CA ALA A 44 3.89 -36.67 -20.66
C ALA A 44 3.11 -35.61 -19.88
N LEU A 45 2.24 -34.89 -20.59
CA LEU A 45 1.06 -34.26 -20.04
C LEU A 45 0.41 -35.23 -19.05
N ARG A 46 0.63 -34.97 -17.76
CA ARG A 46 -0.25 -35.45 -16.71
C ARG A 46 -1.06 -34.24 -16.32
N MET A 47 -2.18 -34.08 -17.02
CA MET A 47 -3.37 -33.49 -16.44
C MET A 47 -3.60 -34.20 -15.11
N GLN A 48 -3.24 -33.52 -14.03
CA GLN A 48 -3.83 -33.74 -12.73
C GLN A 48 -4.47 -32.42 -12.39
N GLU A 49 -5.78 -32.37 -12.62
CA GLU A 49 -6.69 -31.67 -11.71
C GLU A 49 -6.10 -31.75 -10.30
N GLN A 50 -5.70 -30.61 -9.77
CA GLN A 50 -5.51 -30.48 -8.34
C GLN A 50 -6.92 -30.47 -7.74
N GLU A 51 -7.41 -31.69 -7.52
CA GLU A 51 -8.38 -31.98 -6.49
C GLU A 51 -7.76 -31.53 -5.17
N ASP A 52 -8.09 -30.30 -4.77
CA ASP A 52 -8.15 -29.96 -3.35
C ASP A 52 -9.05 -30.99 -2.66
N GLN A 53 -8.71 -31.38 -1.43
CA GLN A 53 -9.42 -32.30 -0.51
C GLN A 53 -8.85 -33.74 -0.40
N ALA A 54 -7.64 -33.87 0.16
CA ALA A 54 -7.30 -35.03 1.00
C ALA A 54 -6.23 -34.67 2.04
N SER A 55 -6.69 -34.39 3.26
CA SER A 55 -5.86 -34.16 4.45
C SER A 55 -5.00 -35.39 4.76
N PRO A 56 -3.68 -35.25 5.00
CA PRO A 56 -2.92 -36.31 5.63
C PRO A 56 -3.36 -36.43 7.10
N SER A 57 -3.77 -37.64 7.49
CA SER A 57 -4.01 -38.08 8.85
C SER A 57 -2.72 -37.93 9.68
N GLY A 58 -2.58 -36.76 10.30
CA GLY A 58 -1.58 -36.46 11.31
C GLY A 58 -2.11 -36.81 12.70
N GLU A 59 -1.30 -37.57 13.42
CA GLU A 59 -1.56 -38.13 14.75
C GLU A 59 -2.04 -37.05 15.75
N GLU A 60 -3.16 -37.32 16.42
CA GLU A 60 -3.73 -36.48 17.46
C GLU A 60 -2.81 -36.43 18.68
N TRP A 61 -1.98 -35.39 18.77
CA TRP A 61 -1.40 -35.02 20.06
C TRP A 61 -2.50 -34.39 20.91
N LYS A 62 -3.10 -35.20 21.80
CA LYS A 62 -4.10 -34.74 22.78
C LYS A 62 -3.42 -33.93 23.88
N GLY A 63 -3.19 -32.64 23.60
CA GLY A 63 -2.70 -31.64 24.55
C GLY A 63 -3.42 -30.31 24.31
N PHE A 64 -3.90 -29.68 25.39
CA PHE A 64 -4.63 -28.40 25.44
C PHE A 64 -6.05 -28.36 24.84
N GLY A 65 -7.02 -28.88 25.61
CA GLY A 65 -8.45 -28.51 25.53
C GLY A 65 -9.21 -28.98 24.29
N GLU A 66 -10.55 -29.00 24.37
CA GLU A 66 -11.40 -29.23 23.20
C GLU A 66 -11.14 -28.15 22.13
N PRO A 67 -11.07 -28.51 20.84
CA PRO A 67 -10.85 -27.53 19.78
C PRO A 67 -11.96 -26.47 19.84
N PRO A 68 -11.61 -25.17 19.85
CA PRO A 68 -12.61 -24.11 19.92
C PRO A 68 -13.55 -24.23 18.72
N LYS A 69 -14.85 -24.25 19.00
CA LYS A 69 -15.90 -24.28 17.96
C LYS A 69 -15.64 -23.16 16.95
N THR A 70 -15.59 -23.52 15.66
CA THR A 70 -15.40 -22.57 14.55
C THR A 70 -16.48 -21.49 14.65
N ARG A 71 -16.06 -20.27 15.02
CA ARG A 71 -16.96 -19.12 15.11
C ARG A 71 -17.25 -18.63 13.69
N GLU A 72 -18.51 -18.34 13.41
CA GLU A 72 -18.89 -17.68 12.17
C GLU A 72 -18.16 -16.33 12.04
N LYS A 73 -17.75 -16.00 10.82
CA LYS A 73 -17.01 -14.77 10.55
C LYS A 73 -17.87 -13.56 10.91
N SER A 74 -17.31 -12.64 11.69
CA SER A 74 -18.00 -11.40 12.03
C SER A 74 -18.14 -10.48 10.80
N LYS A 75 -19.11 -9.56 10.81
CA LYS A 75 -19.33 -8.60 9.70
C LYS A 75 -18.05 -7.85 9.32
N GLY A 76 -17.30 -7.35 10.32
CA GLY A 76 -16.03 -6.65 10.09
C GLY A 76 -14.88 -7.56 9.62
N GLN A 77 -14.99 -8.88 9.80
CA GLN A 77 -14.06 -9.82 9.17
C GLN A 77 -14.38 -9.99 7.68
N LEU A 78 -15.67 -10.11 7.33
CA LEU A 78 -16.10 -10.22 5.94
C LEU A 78 -15.74 -8.98 5.12
N GLU A 79 -15.90 -7.77 5.69
CA GLU A 79 -15.50 -6.52 5.02
C GLU A 79 -14.01 -6.46 4.74
N ARG A 80 -13.17 -6.87 5.70
CA ARG A 80 -11.71 -6.91 5.54
C ARG A 80 -11.28 -7.94 4.50
N GLU A 81 -11.90 -9.12 4.50
CA GLU A 81 -11.64 -10.16 3.49
C GLU A 81 -12.08 -9.70 2.10
N ALA A 82 -13.22 -9.04 1.96
CA ALA A 82 -13.68 -8.48 0.69
C ALA A 82 -12.74 -7.37 0.19
N ALA A 83 -12.25 -6.50 1.07
CA ALA A 83 -11.27 -5.47 0.72
C ALA A 83 -9.94 -6.09 0.29
N ALA A 84 -9.45 -7.12 0.99
CA ALA A 84 -8.24 -7.84 0.64
C ALA A 84 -8.36 -8.49 -0.75
N GLN A 85 -9.47 -9.19 -1.03
CA GLN A 85 -9.70 -9.79 -2.34
C GLN A 85 -9.78 -8.77 -3.47
N LYS A 86 -10.39 -7.60 -3.23
CA LYS A 86 -10.41 -6.51 -4.23
C LYS A 86 -9.00 -6.02 -4.52
N TYR A 87 -8.19 -5.80 -3.48
CA TYR A 87 -6.80 -5.37 -3.64
C TYR A 87 -5.96 -6.39 -4.42
N GLU A 88 -6.04 -7.67 -4.07
CA GLU A 88 -5.32 -8.75 -4.77
C GLU A 88 -5.74 -8.86 -6.25
N LYS A 89 -7.03 -8.69 -6.56
CA LYS A 89 -7.52 -8.63 -7.95
C LYS A 89 -6.94 -7.45 -8.74
N MET A 90 -6.83 -6.28 -8.11
CA MET A 90 -6.23 -5.09 -8.76
C MET A 90 -4.73 -5.28 -8.98
N GLN A 91 -4.04 -5.83 -7.98
CA GLN A 91 -2.61 -6.15 -8.06
C GLN A 91 -2.31 -7.18 -9.16
N SER A 92 -3.07 -8.29 -9.20
CA SER A 92 -2.92 -9.33 -10.25
C SER A 92 -3.25 -8.81 -11.65
N SER A 93 -4.08 -7.78 -11.77
CA SER A 93 -4.36 -7.11 -13.05
C SER A 93 -3.22 -6.18 -13.49
N GLY A 94 -2.19 -5.96 -12.65
CA GLY A 94 -1.08 -5.06 -12.93
C GLY A 94 -1.45 -3.58 -12.84
N MET A 95 -2.44 -3.24 -12.01
CA MET A 95 -2.84 -1.84 -11.79
C MET A 95 -1.76 -1.09 -10.98
N PRO A 96 -1.61 0.23 -11.21
CA PRO A 96 -0.64 1.03 -10.48
C PRO A 96 -0.96 1.05 -8.98
N GLU A 97 0.08 0.81 -8.18
CA GLU A 97 0.02 0.85 -6.73
C GLU A 97 0.62 2.14 -6.20
N TYR A 98 -0.10 2.79 -5.29
CA TYR A 98 0.32 4.03 -4.63
C TYR A 98 0.50 3.80 -3.13
N ASN A 99 1.56 4.36 -2.57
CA ASN A 99 1.73 4.51 -1.13
C ASN A 99 1.03 5.80 -0.68
N VAL A 100 0.25 5.69 0.39
CA VAL A 100 -0.51 6.80 0.98
C VAL A 100 0.16 7.23 2.29
N TRP A 101 0.38 8.53 2.38
CA TRP A 101 1.02 9.23 3.48
C TRP A 101 0.04 10.22 4.09
N ILE A 102 0.16 10.43 5.40
CA ILE A 102 -0.60 11.45 6.13
C ILE A 102 0.38 12.39 6.83
N ARG A 103 0.05 13.67 6.87
CA ARG A 103 0.69 14.64 7.77
C ARG A 103 -0.35 15.54 8.43
N PRO A 104 -0.12 15.99 9.68
CA PRO A 104 -0.81 17.16 10.22
C PRO A 104 -0.44 18.41 9.40
N GLN A 105 -1.38 19.35 9.23
CA GLN A 105 -1.18 20.58 8.44
C GLN A 105 0.04 21.41 8.89
N ASP A 106 0.34 21.40 10.19
CA ASP A 106 1.45 22.18 10.78
C ASP A 106 2.79 21.41 10.81
N ASP A 107 2.78 20.12 10.49
CA ASP A 107 3.95 19.25 10.59
C ASP A 107 4.56 18.96 9.22
N LYS A 108 5.90 18.93 9.18
CA LYS A 108 6.66 18.55 7.98
C LYS A 108 6.86 17.04 7.85
N ASN A 109 6.46 16.26 8.87
CA ASN A 109 6.73 14.84 8.93
C ASN A 109 5.60 14.01 8.31
N TRP A 110 5.94 13.14 7.37
CA TRP A 110 5.02 12.22 6.72
C TRP A 110 4.93 10.90 7.49
N TYR A 111 3.71 10.42 7.70
CA TYR A 111 3.42 9.15 8.36
C TYR A 111 2.86 8.16 7.33
N PRO A 112 3.42 6.94 7.22
CA PRO A 112 2.92 5.93 6.31
C PRO A 112 1.61 5.35 6.85
N VAL A 113 0.60 5.23 5.99
CA VAL A 113 -0.71 4.69 6.40
C VAL A 113 -1.01 3.38 5.70
N GLY A 114 -0.71 3.29 4.41
CA GLY A 114 -0.92 2.08 3.63
C GLY A 114 -0.68 2.26 2.15
N SER A 115 -1.17 1.31 1.37
CA SER A 115 -1.10 1.31 -0.09
C SER A 115 -2.49 1.17 -0.70
N LEU A 116 -2.71 1.81 -1.85
CA LEU A 116 -3.96 1.79 -2.60
C LEU A 116 -3.65 1.44 -4.06
N ALA A 117 -4.35 0.45 -4.61
CA ALA A 117 -4.34 0.17 -6.03
C ALA A 117 -5.55 0.86 -6.68
N VAL A 118 -5.33 1.51 -7.82
CA VAL A 118 -6.36 2.32 -8.50
C VAL A 118 -6.35 2.01 -9.99
N ASP A 119 -7.53 1.95 -10.62
CA ASP A 119 -7.67 1.69 -12.06
C ASP A 119 -6.97 2.74 -12.93
N ARG A 120 -7.04 4.02 -12.52
CA ARG A 120 -6.53 5.18 -13.27
C ARG A 120 -5.81 6.15 -12.33
N SER A 121 -4.63 6.59 -12.74
CA SER A 121 -3.81 7.56 -12.00
C SER A 121 -4.53 8.88 -11.72
N SER A 122 -5.39 9.35 -12.62
CA SER A 122 -6.16 10.59 -12.42
C SER A 122 -7.24 10.51 -11.34
N LYS A 123 -7.62 9.30 -10.90
CA LYS A 123 -8.67 9.09 -9.90
C LYS A 123 -8.10 8.79 -8.50
N ILE A 124 -6.79 8.92 -8.33
CA ILE A 124 -6.12 8.61 -7.06
C ILE A 124 -6.63 9.50 -5.93
N GLU A 125 -6.80 10.79 -6.19
CA GLU A 125 -7.25 11.77 -5.19
C GLU A 125 -8.65 11.42 -4.69
N GLU A 126 -9.59 11.18 -5.62
CA GLU A 126 -10.95 10.73 -5.30
C GLU A 126 -10.94 9.42 -4.50
N ALA A 127 -10.17 8.42 -4.94
CA ALA A 127 -10.10 7.11 -4.28
C ALA A 127 -9.52 7.17 -2.86
N ILE A 128 -8.61 8.11 -2.58
CA ILE A 128 -8.08 8.35 -1.22
C ILE A 128 -9.19 8.87 -0.31
N TYR A 129 -9.97 9.85 -0.76
CA TYR A 129 -11.06 10.42 0.03
C TYR A 129 -12.27 9.48 0.17
N GLU A 130 -12.54 8.63 -0.83
CA GLU A 130 -13.56 7.58 -0.71
C GLU A 130 -13.23 6.54 0.38
N ASN A 131 -11.95 6.26 0.61
CA ASN A 131 -11.47 5.29 1.59
C ASN A 131 -10.87 5.94 2.85
N GLU A 132 -11.16 7.22 3.08
CA GLU A 132 -10.56 8.04 4.15
C GLU A 132 -10.75 7.39 5.53
N ASP A 133 -11.95 6.90 5.84
CA ASP A 133 -12.26 6.29 7.14
C ASP A 133 -11.40 5.06 7.45
N ALA A 134 -11.13 4.22 6.44
CA ALA A 134 -10.32 3.02 6.60
C ALA A 134 -8.86 3.37 6.83
N LEU A 135 -8.36 4.36 6.08
CA LEU A 135 -7.02 4.90 6.22
C LEU A 135 -6.82 5.55 7.59
N LEU A 136 -7.76 6.38 8.05
CA LEU A 136 -7.71 7.02 9.37
C LEU A 136 -7.73 6.00 10.51
N LYS A 137 -8.61 4.98 10.44
CA LYS A 137 -8.63 3.90 11.44
C LYS A 137 -7.28 3.16 11.50
N GLY A 138 -6.66 2.91 10.36
CA GLY A 138 -5.32 2.34 10.28
C GLY A 138 -4.25 3.25 10.88
N ALA A 139 -4.28 4.52 10.50
CA ALA A 139 -3.32 5.54 10.95
C ALA A 139 -3.39 5.76 12.46
N PHE A 140 -4.59 5.92 13.04
CA PHE A 140 -4.76 6.14 14.48
C PHE A 140 -4.37 4.92 15.31
N ARG A 141 -4.49 3.71 14.74
CA ARG A 141 -4.02 2.49 15.40
C ARG A 141 -2.51 2.45 15.52
N LEU A 142 -1.78 2.96 14.52
CA LEU A 142 -0.32 3.02 14.53
C LEU A 142 0.20 4.25 15.29
N PHE A 143 -0.47 5.39 15.11
CA PHE A 143 -0.05 6.70 15.57
C PHE A 143 -1.19 7.41 16.30
N PRO A 144 -1.40 7.13 17.60
CA PRO A 144 -2.45 7.79 18.38
C PRO A 144 -2.23 9.30 18.56
N LYS A 145 -1.02 9.80 18.27
CA LYS A 145 -0.69 11.24 18.28
C LYS A 145 -1.46 12.02 17.21
N LEU A 146 -1.70 11.40 16.05
CA LEU A 146 -2.40 12.03 14.94
C LEU A 146 -3.87 12.32 15.26
N GLN A 147 -4.47 11.56 16.17
CA GLN A 147 -5.86 11.74 16.57
C GLN A 147 -6.13 13.10 17.24
N LYS A 148 -5.07 13.72 17.81
CA LYS A 148 -5.14 15.03 18.47
C LYS A 148 -4.63 16.17 17.59
N ALA A 149 -4.05 15.84 16.42
CA ALA A 149 -3.26 16.77 15.62
C ALA A 149 -4.09 17.69 14.71
N GLY A 150 -5.43 17.67 14.82
CA GLY A 150 -6.32 18.56 14.07
C GLY A 150 -6.48 18.14 12.60
N PRO A 151 -6.55 19.09 11.65
CA PRO A 151 -6.76 18.79 10.24
C PRO A 151 -5.55 18.04 9.64
N LEU A 152 -5.85 16.95 8.91
CA LEU A 152 -4.86 16.09 8.28
C LEU A 152 -4.84 16.31 6.77
N GLU A 153 -3.63 16.34 6.22
CA GLU A 153 -3.36 16.38 4.79
C GLU A 153 -2.91 15.00 4.31
N TYR A 154 -3.31 14.66 3.09
CA TYR A 154 -2.99 13.39 2.46
C TYR A 154 -1.97 13.59 1.36
N GLY A 155 -1.04 12.65 1.28
CA GLY A 155 -0.04 12.59 0.24
C GLY A 155 -0.02 11.22 -0.41
N PHE A 156 0.35 11.16 -1.68
CA PHE A 156 0.50 9.91 -2.40
C PHE A 156 1.80 9.87 -3.20
N GLN A 157 2.30 8.65 -3.39
CA GLN A 157 3.53 8.36 -4.12
C GLN A 157 3.36 7.03 -4.86
N LEU A 158 3.89 6.90 -6.07
CA LEU A 158 3.84 5.63 -6.78
C LEU A 158 4.81 4.63 -6.13
N LYS A 159 4.37 3.39 -5.89
CA LYS A 159 5.20 2.37 -5.22
C LYS A 159 6.38 1.93 -6.07
N GLU A 160 6.25 2.00 -7.39
CA GLU A 160 7.33 1.69 -8.34
C GLU A 160 8.46 2.73 -8.33
N PHE A 161 8.17 3.97 -7.90
CA PHE A 161 9.12 5.08 -7.88
C PHE A 161 9.25 5.66 -6.47
N PRO A 162 9.99 4.99 -5.56
CA PRO A 162 10.21 5.47 -4.20
C PRO A 162 11.05 6.76 -4.12
N ASP A 163 11.70 7.16 -5.21
CA ASP A 163 12.51 8.38 -5.29
C ASP A 163 11.66 9.63 -5.59
N GLU A 164 10.41 9.47 -6.06
CA GLU A 164 9.55 10.63 -6.33
C GLU A 164 9.08 11.30 -5.05
N PRO A 165 9.00 12.65 -5.01
CA PRO A 165 8.45 13.35 -3.86
C PRO A 165 6.96 13.04 -3.67
N VAL A 166 6.52 13.01 -2.41
CA VAL A 166 5.11 12.81 -2.05
C VAL A 166 4.28 13.97 -2.58
N ARG A 167 3.28 13.66 -3.42
CA ARG A 167 2.35 14.63 -4.00
C ARG A 167 1.17 14.83 -3.06
N LEU A 168 0.78 16.07 -2.82
CA LEU A 168 -0.38 16.40 -1.99
C LEU A 168 -1.66 16.06 -2.75
N ALA A 169 -2.56 15.33 -2.10
CA ALA A 169 -3.91 15.14 -2.62
C ALA A 169 -4.74 16.37 -2.26
N GLU A 170 -5.38 16.98 -3.24
CA GLU A 170 -6.37 18.01 -3.02
C GLU A 170 -7.74 17.36 -2.84
N LYS A 171 -8.51 17.84 -1.85
CA LYS A 171 -9.91 17.41 -1.73
C LYS A 171 -10.60 17.81 -3.02
N PRO A 172 -11.19 16.86 -3.78
CA PRO A 172 -12.01 17.25 -4.92
C PRO A 172 -13.07 18.19 -4.37
N SER A 173 -13.15 19.41 -4.91
CA SER A 173 -14.06 20.44 -4.40
C SER A 173 -15.49 19.91 -4.56
N ALA A 174 -16.01 19.27 -3.52
CA ALA A 174 -17.31 18.66 -3.56
C ALA A 174 -18.35 19.78 -3.60
N SER A 175 -18.90 20.01 -4.78
CA SER A 175 -20.26 20.50 -4.93
C SER A 175 -21.20 19.58 -4.14
N SER A 176 -21.40 19.87 -2.84
CA SER A 176 -22.57 19.57 -1.98
C SER A 176 -23.07 18.12 -1.81
N ASN A 177 -22.76 17.17 -2.69
CA ASN A 177 -23.60 15.98 -2.88
C ASN A 177 -23.02 14.71 -2.23
N MET A 178 -21.70 14.56 -2.15
CA MET A 178 -21.06 13.32 -1.69
C MET A 178 -21.18 13.08 -0.17
N PHE A 179 -21.19 14.14 0.66
CA PHE A 179 -21.31 14.02 2.12
C PHE A 179 -22.77 13.86 2.58
N LYS A 180 -23.74 14.35 1.79
CA LYS A 180 -25.19 14.14 2.02
C LYS A 180 -25.57 12.68 1.75
N ASP A 181 -25.09 12.09 0.66
CA ASP A 181 -25.39 10.68 0.32
C ASP A 181 -24.87 9.68 1.37
N PHE A 182 -23.75 9.99 2.03
CA PHE A 182 -23.22 9.20 3.14
C PHE A 182 -24.03 9.39 4.42
N PHE A 183 -24.35 10.63 4.79
CA PHE A 183 -25.12 10.95 5.99
C PHE A 183 -26.56 10.45 5.90
N ASP A 184 -27.22 10.59 4.74
CA ASP A 184 -28.58 10.10 4.49
C ASP A 184 -28.68 8.57 4.60
N LYS A 185 -27.62 7.84 4.22
CA LYS A 185 -27.54 6.37 4.38
C LYS A 185 -27.27 5.91 5.82
N LEU A 186 -26.62 6.75 6.63
CA LEU A 186 -26.25 6.41 8.01
C LEU A 186 -27.30 6.86 9.05
N LEU A 187 -28.10 7.89 8.73
CA LEU A 187 -29.12 8.47 9.61
C LEU A 187 -30.56 8.19 9.20
N SER A 188 -30.79 7.42 8.14
CA SER A 188 -32.13 6.96 7.78
C SER A 188 -32.36 5.48 8.11
N PRO A 189 -32.42 5.04 9.39
CA PRO A 189 -32.92 3.72 9.75
C PRO A 189 -34.47 3.64 9.80
N LEU A 190 -35.21 4.61 9.22
CA LEU A 190 -36.66 4.73 9.38
C LEU A 190 -37.50 4.85 8.09
N ASN A 191 -36.92 4.70 6.89
CA ASN A 191 -37.70 4.63 5.65
C ASN A 191 -37.67 3.20 5.08
N LEU A 192 -38.42 2.31 5.74
CA LEU A 192 -38.70 0.95 5.30
C LEU A 192 -40.19 0.73 5.03
N ASP A 193 -40.94 1.77 4.66
CA ASP A 193 -42.35 1.64 4.29
C ASP A 193 -42.71 2.60 3.14
N ASN A 194 -42.54 2.14 1.90
CA ASN A 194 -43.48 2.34 0.76
C ASN A 194 -42.84 1.90 -0.57
N LYS A 195 -43.04 0.62 -0.93
CA LYS A 195 -43.51 0.27 -2.27
C LYS A 195 -44.27 -1.05 -2.21
#